data_AF-A0A9E4ZFK8-F1
#
_entry.id   AF-A0A9E4ZFK8-F1
#
_cell.length_a   1.000
_cell.length_b   1.000
_cell.length_c   1.000
_cell.angle_alpha   90.00
_cell.angle_beta   90.00
_cell.angle_gamma   90.00
#
_symmetry.space_group_name_H-M   'P 1'
#
loop_
_entity.id
_entity.type
_entity.pdbx_description
1 polymer ?
#
loop_
_entity_poly.entity_id
_entity_poly.type
_entity_poly.pdbx_seq_one_letter_code
_entity_poly.pdbx_strand_id
1 'polypeptide(L)'
;MVDWITEKANKNVFSMWFLLSTRLKNVSVASWTCETFSDKLSLLNLQLGDKNYFTVGYGSSNTQARKDAGNKMLIEASIFEWADKNYPDYRI
;
A
#
# COMPACT_ATOMS: atom_id res chain seq x y z
N MET A 1 4.98 -14.29 -6.38
CA MET A 1 4.79 -12.91 -5.89
C MET A 1 3.35 -12.62 -5.44
N VAL A 2 2.35 -12.83 -6.29
CA VAL A 2 0.94 -12.50 -5.99
C VAL A 2 0.42 -13.14 -4.69
N ASP A 3 0.64 -14.44 -4.47
CA ASP A 3 0.19 -15.11 -3.24
C ASP A 3 0.73 -14.46 -1.96
N TRP A 4 1.98 -14.02 -1.98
CA TRP A 4 2.59 -13.34 -0.85
C TRP A 4 2.03 -11.94 -0.64
N ILE A 5 1.78 -11.20 -1.73
CA ILE A 5 1.12 -9.89 -1.65
C ILE A 5 -0.25 -10.07 -1.00
N THR A 6 -1.03 -11.05 -1.45
CA THR A 6 -2.34 -11.40 -0.87
C THR A 6 -2.23 -11.75 0.61
N GLU A 7 -1.30 -12.62 1.01
CA GLU A 7 -1.10 -13.00 2.40
C GLU A 7 -0.76 -11.80 3.30
N LYS A 8 0.14 -10.92 2.85
CA LYS A 8 0.53 -9.73 3.64
C LYS A 8 -0.56 -8.67 3.66
N ALA A 9 -1.26 -8.47 2.54
CA ALA A 9 -2.38 -7.54 2.45
C ALA A 9 -3.48 -7.90 3.46
N ASN A 10 -3.85 -9.18 3.55
CA ASN A 10 -4.85 -9.67 4.50
C ASN A 10 -4.49 -9.39 5.98
N LYS A 11 -3.19 -9.37 6.32
CA LYS A 11 -2.73 -9.05 7.68
C LYS A 11 -2.75 -7.55 7.93
N ASN A 12 -2.10 -6.79 7.05
CA ASN A 12 -2.05 -5.33 7.10
C ASN A 12 -1.57 -4.78 5.75
N VAL A 13 -2.50 -4.17 5.00
CA VAL A 13 -2.20 -3.63 3.67
C VAL A 13 -1.12 -2.55 3.68
N PHE A 14 -1.11 -1.65 4.66
CA PHE A 14 -0.05 -0.64 4.75
C PHE A 14 1.33 -1.28 4.97
N SER A 15 1.43 -2.24 5.90
CA SER A 15 2.68 -2.96 6.12
C SER A 15 3.10 -3.78 4.90
N MET A 16 2.16 -4.34 4.14
CA MET A 16 2.44 -5.01 2.87
C MET A 16 3.13 -4.06 1.89
N TRP A 17 2.60 -2.85 1.69
CA TRP A 17 3.21 -1.84 0.82
C TRP A 17 4.63 -1.48 1.24
N PHE A 18 4.84 -1.30 2.55
CA PHE A 18 6.17 -1.02 3.10
C PHE A 18 7.14 -2.19 2.90
N LEU A 19 6.68 -3.43 3.04
CA LEU A 19 7.50 -4.60 2.78
C LEU A 19 7.80 -4.76 1.28
N LEU A 20 6.88 -4.39 0.39
CA LEU A 20 7.15 -4.38 -1.05
C LEU A 20 8.24 -3.35 -1.42
N SER A 21 8.16 -2.13 -0.88
CA SER A 21 9.16 -1.09 -1.19
C SER A 21 10.57 -1.43 -0.72
N THR A 22 10.71 -2.22 0.36
CA THR A 22 12.02 -2.71 0.82
C THR A 22 12.57 -3.86 -0.02
N ARG A 23 11.70 -4.57 -0.77
CA ARG A 23 12.09 -5.72 -1.60
C ARG A 23 12.32 -5.35 -3.06
N LEU A 24 11.61 -4.34 -3.57
CA LEU A 24 11.59 -4.00 -5.00
C LEU A 24 12.12 -2.58 -5.22
N LYS A 25 13.16 -2.45 -6.06
CA LYS A 25 13.84 -1.16 -6.32
C LYS A 25 12.92 -0.08 -6.90
N ASN A 26 11.90 -0.47 -7.65
CA ASN A 26 10.98 0.45 -8.33
C ASN A 26 9.66 0.61 -7.58
N VAL A 27 9.65 0.31 -6.28
CA VAL A 27 8.51 0.52 -5.41
C VAL A 27 8.94 1.40 -4.25
N SER A 28 8.25 2.51 -4.05
CA SER A 28 8.46 3.37 -2.88
C SER A 28 7.11 3.68 -2.25
N VAL A 29 7.08 3.77 -0.92
CA VAL A 29 5.85 4.12 -0.20
C VAL A 29 6.17 5.07 0.94
N ALA A 30 5.32 6.07 1.11
CA ALA A 30 5.38 7.00 2.23
C ALA A 30 3.98 7.28 2.74
N SER A 31 3.85 7.49 4.04
CA SER A 31 2.58 7.90 4.64
C SER A 31 2.76 9.11 5.54
N TRP A 32 1.78 10.01 5.50
CA TRP A 32 1.62 11.08 6.47
C TRP A 32 0.29 10.91 7.19
N THR A 33 0.24 11.27 8.47
CA THR A 33 -0.99 11.18 9.27
C THR A 33 -1.25 12.48 10.00
N CYS A 34 -2.52 12.87 10.11
CA CYS A 34 -2.95 13.96 10.97
C CYS A 34 -4.17 13.63 11.81
N GLU A 35 -4.34 14.42 12.86
CA GLU A 35 -5.53 14.42 13.69
C GLU A 35 -6.54 15.42 13.13
N THR A 36 -7.79 15.00 13.04
CA THR A 36 -8.92 15.88 12.75
C THR A 36 -9.74 16.09 14.03
N PHE A 37 -10.82 16.88 13.97
CA PHE A 37 -11.69 17.10 15.12
C PHE A 37 -12.32 15.81 15.68
N SER A 38 -12.57 14.81 14.83
CA SER A 38 -13.26 13.57 15.21
C SER A 38 -12.43 12.31 15.01
N ASP A 39 -11.41 12.33 14.14
CA ASP A 39 -10.77 11.11 13.63
C ASP A 39 -9.27 11.32 13.34
N LYS A 40 -8.64 10.29 12.76
CA LYS A 40 -7.31 10.37 12.14
C LYS A 40 -7.45 10.26 10.63
N LEU A 41 -6.68 11.06 9.92
CA LEU A 41 -6.52 11.00 8.47
C LEU A 41 -5.12 10.48 8.14
N SER A 42 -5.02 9.67 7.09
CA SER A 42 -3.74 9.23 6.53
C SER A 42 -3.71 9.54 5.04
N LEU A 43 -2.66 10.24 4.59
CA LEU A 43 -2.29 10.33 3.19
C LEU A 43 -1.25 9.24 2.90
N LEU A 44 -1.49 8.41 1.91
CA LEU A 44 -0.56 7.38 1.44
C LEU A 44 -0.12 7.72 0.02
N ASN A 45 1.20 7.78 -0.18
CA ASN A 45 1.82 7.93 -1.50
C ASN A 45 2.53 6.63 -1.85
N LEU A 46 2.25 6.08 -3.03
CA LEU A 46 2.88 4.88 -3.57
C LEU A 46 3.45 5.20 -4.95
N GLN A 47 4.74 4.94 -5.13
CA GLN A 47 5.33 4.81 -6.45
C GLN A 47 5.40 3.33 -6.81
N LEU A 48 4.89 2.97 -7.98
CA LEU A 48 4.86 1.61 -8.51
C LEU A 48 5.36 1.63 -9.97
N GLY A 49 6.65 1.35 -10.16
CA GLY A 49 7.33 1.62 -11.43
C GLY A 49 7.39 3.12 -11.71
N ASP A 50 6.90 3.52 -12.88
CA ASP A 50 6.87 4.92 -13.32
C ASP A 50 5.56 5.65 -12.95
N LYS A 51 4.65 4.98 -12.23
CA LYS A 51 3.37 5.53 -11.82
C LYS A 51 3.38 5.92 -10.35
N ASN A 52 2.78 7.07 -10.04
CA ASN A 52 2.53 7.53 -8.68
C ASN A 52 1.03 7.45 -8.38
N TYR A 53 0.71 7.01 -7.18
CA TYR A 53 -0.65 6.85 -6.68
C TYR A 53 -0.78 7.53 -5.32
N PHE A 54 -1.95 8.10 -5.07
CA PHE A 54 -2.22 8.82 -3.83
C PHE A 54 -3.61 8.45 -3.32
N THR A 55 -3.68 8.00 -2.07
CA THR A 55 -4.97 7.74 -1.42
C THR A 55 -5.05 8.40 -0.06
N VAL A 56 -6.28 8.79 0.30
CA VAL A 56 -6.59 9.31 1.63
C VAL A 56 -7.47 8.31 2.35
N GLY A 57 -7.05 7.94 3.56
CA GLY A 57 -7.78 7.07 4.45
C GLY A 57 -8.16 7.75 5.76
N TYR A 58 -9.19 7.24 6.40
CA TYR A 58 -9.73 7.75 7.66
C TYR A 58 -9.87 6.63 8.69
N GLY A 59 -9.83 6.96 9.97
CA GLY A 59 -10.17 6.02 11.03
C GLY A 59 -9.93 6.55 12.43
N SER A 60 -10.38 5.79 13.44
CA SER A 60 -10.27 6.17 14.86
C SER A 60 -8.83 6.21 15.41
N SER A 61 -7.86 5.70 14.66
CA SER A 61 -6.44 5.70 15.01
C SER A 61 -5.56 5.79 13.75
N ASN A 62 -4.30 6.19 13.92
CA ASN A 62 -3.33 6.26 12.81
C ASN A 62 -3.20 4.92 12.07
N THR A 63 -3.27 3.81 12.80
CA THR A 63 -3.23 2.46 12.23
C THR A 63 -4.46 2.18 11.37
N GLN A 64 -5.65 2.54 11.82
CA GLN A 64 -6.87 2.34 11.04
C GLN A 64 -6.91 3.25 9.81
N ALA A 65 -6.54 4.53 9.93
CA ALA A 65 -6.48 5.45 8.81
C ALA A 65 -5.50 4.99 7.71
N ARG A 66 -4.33 4.46 8.10
CA ARG A 66 -3.37 3.86 7.15
C ARG A 66 -3.90 2.58 6.51
N LYS A 67 -4.62 1.73 7.24
CA LYS A 67 -5.25 0.53 6.69
C LYS A 67 -6.31 0.89 5.64
N ASP A 68 -7.16 1.87 5.93
CA ASP A 68 -8.16 2.38 4.98
C ASP A 68 -7.50 2.95 3.71
N ALA A 69 -6.50 3.81 3.86
CA ALA A 69 -5.73 4.35 2.73
C ALA A 69 -5.07 3.23 1.91
N GLY A 70 -4.47 2.25 2.60
CA GLY A 70 -3.84 1.09 1.98
C GLY A 70 -4.81 0.23 1.17
N ASN A 71 -6.01 -0.03 1.70
CA ASN A 71 -7.04 -0.79 0.99
C ASN A 71 -7.49 -0.07 -0.29
N LYS A 72 -7.76 1.24 -0.21
CA LYS A 72 -8.07 2.05 -1.40
C LYS A 72 -6.95 1.99 -2.43
N MET A 73 -5.70 2.08 -1.97
CA MET A 73 -4.51 2.00 -2.84
C MET A 73 -4.41 0.64 -3.54
N LEU A 74 -4.75 -0.44 -2.86
CA LEU A 74 -4.72 -1.79 -3.42
C LEU A 74 -5.70 -1.97 -4.58
N ILE A 75 -6.85 -1.28 -4.52
CA ILE A 75 -7.84 -1.25 -5.58
C ILE A 75 -7.35 -0.36 -6.74
N GLU A 76 -6.82 0.83 -6.45
CA GLU A 76 -6.42 1.81 -7.48
C GLU A 76 -5.13 1.42 -8.23
N ALA A 77 -4.17 0.80 -7.54
CA ALA A 77 -2.86 0.53 -8.10
C ALA A 77 -2.77 -0.75 -8.96
N SER A 78 -3.85 -1.55 -9.03
CA SER A 78 -3.88 -2.86 -9.71
C SER A 78 -2.63 -3.71 -9.45
N ILE A 79 -2.21 -3.77 -8.18
CA ILE A 79 -0.88 -4.30 -7.80
C ILE A 79 -0.65 -5.74 -8.23
N PHE A 80 -1.70 -6.56 -8.26
CA PHE A 80 -1.59 -7.95 -8.68
C PHE A 80 -1.23 -8.07 -10.16
N GLU A 81 -1.94 -7.33 -11.03
CA GLU A 81 -1.63 -7.28 -12.47
C GLU A 81 -0.23 -6.73 -12.72
N TRP A 82 0.16 -5.68 -11.98
CA TRP A 82 1.49 -5.11 -12.09
C TRP A 82 2.57 -6.10 -11.64
N ALA A 83 2.36 -6.82 -10.54
CA ALA A 83 3.29 -7.80 -10.02
C ALA A 83 3.45 -8.99 -10.98
N ASP A 84 2.36 -9.52 -11.52
CA ASP A 84 2.41 -10.61 -12.50
C ASP A 84 3.16 -10.21 -13.78
N LYS A 85 2.95 -8.98 -14.25
CA LYS A 85 3.63 -8.48 -15.46
C LYS A 85 5.13 -8.24 -15.25
N ASN A 86 5.52 -7.67 -14.12
CA ASN A 86 6.91 -7.22 -13.89
C ASN A 86 7.77 -8.27 -13.16
N TYR A 87 7.15 -9.22 -12.48
CA TYR A 87 7.82 -10.20 -11.62
C TYR A 87 7.21 -11.61 -11.74
N PRO A 88 7.03 -12.16 -12.96
CA PRO A 88 6.35 -13.45 -13.16
C PRO A 88 7.08 -14.62 -12.48
N ASP A 89 8.42 -14.59 -12.47
CA ASP A 89 9.25 -15.65 -11.89
C ASP A 89 9.74 -15.35 -10.47
N TYR A 90 9.26 -14.27 -9.86
CA TYR A 90 9.72 -13.89 -8.52
C TYR A 90 9.12 -14.82 -7.46
N ARG A 91 9.95 -15.78 -7.06
CA ARG A 91 9.72 -16.71 -5.95
C ARG A 91 10.24 -16.09 -4.66
N ILE A 92 9.49 -16.29 -3.58
CA ILE A 92 9.77 -15.77 -2.23
C ILE A 92 10.28 -16.90 -1.36
#